data_AF-A0A1Z3HFV8-F1
#
_entry.id   AF-A0A1Z3HFV8-F1
#
_cell.length_a   1.000
_cell.length_b   1.000
_cell.length_c   1.000
_cell.angle_alpha   90.00
_cell.angle_beta   90.00
_cell.angle_gamma   90.00
#
_symmetry.space_group_name_H-M   'P 1'
#
loop_
_entity.id
_entity.type
_entity.pdbx_description
1 polymer ?
#
loop_
_entity_poly.entity_id
_entity_poly.type
_entity_poly.pdbx_seq_one_letter_code
_entity_poly.pdbx_strand_id
1 'polypeptide(L)'
;MMDRLQKILTTLTFLTLLAPWPLVAVAQSDPTPDAPVEASEEEAPSTEPQPRPAEAYNQGVDHFEAGDYSAALAAFNQAIALDPNFARAYLYRGLVYSEQEAWAEALPNLTRAIELAPTDAVAYFSRGVVHYRRGDLAQAEQDFSEALLHDPNYAKAYVFRGLVAREQDQYALAIEDFTAGINQAPELSDAYVHRGSTYALMEEYQAAVSDFDQAIELDGQRADAYQGRGVARYHLGLLEGALEDLNRAIRLKDDMPSAYLNRSYIYSAQGRPMRALSDLDQAIELRPDYVEAYLNRGLLRARQGNLQGAMDDFDTVLQLDPEAAVAYRYRGNARMEAGDALGAVADYSDALFIDVNDAVTYKLRGDARWAIGDRPGAIADYSQAIDIRPGYLEAYEARGQAFAALEEFQRAHDDLTRVIRGDTQRMDPDVYFGRGWVRSQLGDITGARADLERAAALYLETGQAEGYRKTLDLMRQI
;
A
#
# COMPACT_ATOMS: atom_id res chain seq x y z
N MET A 1 7.88 12.17 -11.00
CA MET A 1 8.25 11.89 -9.60
C MET A 1 7.08 12.06 -8.61
N MET A 2 5.98 12.73 -8.99
CA MET A 2 4.67 12.68 -8.27
C MET A 2 4.04 11.27 -8.18
N ASP A 3 4.52 10.31 -8.97
CA ASP A 3 3.99 8.94 -9.02
C ASP A 3 4.32 8.09 -7.77
N ARG A 4 5.40 8.40 -7.02
CA ARG A 4 5.74 7.64 -5.80
C ARG A 4 5.02 8.11 -4.54
N LEU A 5 4.74 9.41 -4.40
CA LEU A 5 4.03 9.95 -3.24
C LEU A 5 2.52 9.74 -3.34
N GLN A 6 1.98 9.71 -4.56
CA GLN A 6 0.62 9.20 -4.77
C GLN A 6 0.61 7.71 -4.46
N LYS A 7 1.57 6.91 -4.95
CA LYS A 7 1.75 5.53 -4.50
C LYS A 7 1.92 5.39 -2.99
N ILE A 8 2.57 6.25 -2.21
CA ILE A 8 2.61 6.06 -0.74
C ILE A 8 1.28 6.43 -0.04
N LEU A 9 0.42 7.24 -0.68
CA LEU A 9 -0.94 7.57 -0.21
C LEU A 9 -2.05 6.71 -0.86
N THR A 10 -1.75 5.97 -1.94
CA THR A 10 -2.67 5.11 -2.71
C THR A 10 -2.21 3.65 -2.85
N THR A 11 -0.99 3.31 -2.43
CA THR A 11 -0.60 1.92 -2.13
C THR A 11 -1.23 1.62 -0.80
N LEU A 12 -2.51 1.31 -0.91
CA LEU A 12 -3.06 0.17 -0.22
C LEU A 12 -1.94 -0.84 -0.04
N THR A 13 -1.46 -0.98 1.20
CA THR A 13 -0.91 -2.22 1.71
C THR A 13 -2.03 -3.27 1.72
N PHE A 14 -2.67 -3.49 0.57
CA PHE A 14 -3.36 -4.72 0.23
C PHE A 14 -2.25 -5.76 0.04
N LEU A 15 -2.41 -6.90 0.68
CA LEU A 15 -1.58 -8.10 0.51
C LEU A 15 -0.21 -8.09 1.19
N THR A 16 -0.22 -8.30 2.51
CA THR A 16 0.90 -9.02 3.16
C THR A 16 0.44 -10.08 4.16
N LEU A 17 -0.77 -10.64 4.02
CA LEU A 17 -1.14 -11.88 4.71
C LEU A 17 -2.28 -12.56 3.96
N LEU A 18 -1.95 -13.32 2.92
CA LEU A 18 -2.74 -14.47 2.57
C LEU A 18 -2.19 -15.64 3.40
N ALA A 19 -3.08 -16.30 4.15
CA ALA A 19 -2.73 -17.60 4.70
C ALA A 19 -2.32 -18.50 3.52
N PRO A 20 -1.29 -19.35 3.68
CA PRO A 20 -0.96 -20.32 2.65
C PRO A 20 -2.21 -21.13 2.33
N TRP A 21 -2.55 -21.26 1.03
CA TRP A 21 -3.52 -22.27 0.62
C TRP A 21 -3.02 -23.62 1.14
N PRO A 22 -3.78 -24.34 1.97
CA PRO A 22 -3.39 -25.68 2.35
C PRO A 22 -3.36 -26.53 1.07
N LEU A 23 -2.21 -27.13 0.73
CA LEU A 23 -2.05 -27.99 -0.45
C LEU A 23 -2.94 -29.23 -0.37
N VAL A 24 -3.49 -29.54 0.81
CA VAL A 24 -4.55 -30.53 1.02
C VAL A 24 -5.74 -30.28 0.08
N ALA A 25 -6.10 -29.02 -0.19
CA ALA A 25 -7.19 -28.68 -1.12
C ALA A 25 -6.82 -28.89 -2.61
N VAL A 26 -5.53 -29.02 -2.96
CA VAL A 26 -5.06 -29.32 -4.32
C VAL A 26 -5.32 -30.78 -4.67
N ALA A 27 -5.22 -31.70 -3.71
CA ALA A 27 -5.47 -33.13 -3.90
C ALA A 27 -6.97 -33.50 -4.00
N GLN A 28 -7.89 -32.63 -3.53
CA GLN A 28 -9.31 -32.95 -3.39
C GLN A 28 -10.20 -32.62 -4.60
N SER A 29 -9.67 -31.97 -5.65
CA SER A 29 -10.47 -31.57 -6.82
C SER A 29 -10.44 -32.57 -7.99
N ASP A 30 -9.90 -33.77 -7.79
CA ASP A 30 -10.00 -34.84 -8.79
C ASP A 30 -11.38 -35.54 -8.70
N PRO A 31 -11.94 -36.00 -9.84
CA PRO A 31 -12.94 -37.05 -9.80
C PRO A 31 -12.34 -38.23 -9.03
N THR A 32 -13.17 -38.87 -8.21
CA THR A 32 -12.90 -40.12 -7.48
C THR A 32 -11.84 -41.02 -8.12
N PRO A 33 -11.02 -41.72 -7.31
CA PRO A 33 -9.89 -42.51 -7.80
C PRO A 33 -10.36 -43.46 -8.90
N ASP A 34 -9.82 -43.30 -10.12
CA ASP A 34 -9.90 -44.37 -11.10
C ASP A 34 -9.40 -45.65 -10.41
N ALA A 35 -10.30 -46.63 -10.42
CA ALA A 35 -10.27 -48.00 -9.92
C ALA A 35 -8.99 -48.53 -9.23
N PRO A 36 -9.14 -49.40 -8.21
CA PRO A 36 -8.00 -50.13 -7.67
C PRO A 36 -7.24 -50.79 -8.81
N VAL A 37 -5.91 -50.66 -8.81
CA VAL A 37 -5.04 -51.38 -9.73
C VAL A 37 -5.21 -52.87 -9.46
N GLU A 38 -6.13 -53.52 -10.18
CA GLU A 38 -6.28 -54.97 -10.19
C GLU A 38 -5.06 -55.57 -10.87
N ALA A 39 -4.15 -56.10 -10.05
CA ALA A 39 -3.03 -56.90 -10.50
C ALA A 39 -3.55 -58.28 -10.92
N SER A 40 -3.23 -58.68 -12.15
CA SER A 40 -3.40 -60.05 -12.65
C SER A 40 -2.63 -61.04 -11.78
N GLU A 41 -3.35 -62.07 -11.31
CA GLU A 41 -2.89 -63.13 -10.41
C GLU A 41 -1.85 -64.08 -11.04
N GLU A 42 -0.82 -64.41 -10.28
CA GLU A 42 -0.23 -65.77 -10.24
C GLU A 42 0.26 -66.02 -8.80
N GLU A 43 -0.47 -66.87 -8.05
CA GLU A 43 -0.19 -67.21 -6.64
C GLU A 43 0.89 -68.29 -6.47
N ALA A 44 1.80 -68.09 -5.49
CA ALA A 44 2.52 -69.13 -4.75
C ALA A 44 3.00 -68.58 -3.37
N PRO A 45 3.23 -69.41 -2.33
CA PRO A 45 2.67 -69.17 -0.99
C PRO A 45 3.61 -68.63 0.11
N SER A 46 2.95 -67.94 1.07
CA SER A 46 3.25 -67.82 2.51
C SER A 46 4.58 -67.20 2.98
N THR A 47 4.57 -65.87 3.07
CA THR A 47 5.15 -65.04 4.14
C THR A 47 4.12 -63.95 4.45
N GLU A 48 4.13 -63.30 5.62
CA GLU A 48 3.24 -62.15 5.91
C GLU A 48 3.09 -61.25 4.66
N PRO A 49 1.89 -60.80 4.29
CA PRO A 49 1.72 -60.00 3.08
C PRO A 49 2.55 -58.73 3.26
N GLN A 50 3.69 -58.67 2.56
CA GLN A 50 4.48 -57.45 2.45
C GLN A 50 3.52 -56.39 1.87
N PRO A 51 3.34 -55.25 2.54
CA PRO A 51 2.41 -54.24 2.08
C PRO A 51 2.80 -53.82 0.66
N ARG A 52 1.83 -53.73 -0.24
CA ARG A 52 2.09 -53.28 -1.62
C ARG A 52 2.49 -51.80 -1.62
N PRO A 53 3.33 -51.32 -2.56
CA PRO A 53 3.67 -49.90 -2.63
C PRO A 53 2.43 -48.98 -2.59
N ALA A 54 1.37 -49.37 -3.29
CA ALA A 54 0.08 -48.67 -3.32
C ALA A 54 -0.63 -48.63 -1.95
N GLU A 55 -0.54 -49.69 -1.15
CA GLU A 55 -1.14 -49.74 0.19
C GLU A 55 -0.40 -48.79 1.14
N ALA A 56 0.94 -48.81 1.12
CA ALA A 56 1.75 -47.87 1.89
C ALA A 56 1.51 -46.41 1.44
N TYR A 57 1.36 -46.16 0.13
CA TYR A 57 1.01 -44.84 -0.38
C TYR A 57 -0.37 -44.38 0.12
N ASN A 58 -1.40 -45.23 0.05
CA ASN A 58 -2.75 -44.87 0.50
C ASN A 58 -2.76 -44.55 2.00
N GLN A 59 -2.05 -45.33 2.83
CA GLN A 59 -1.86 -45.00 4.25
C GLN A 59 -1.18 -43.63 4.43
N GLY A 60 -0.19 -43.32 3.59
CA GLY A 60 0.48 -42.02 3.60
C GLY A 60 -0.46 -40.88 3.27
N VAL A 61 -1.36 -41.06 2.29
CA VAL A 61 -2.40 -40.09 1.95
C VAL A 61 -3.38 -39.91 3.11
N ASP A 62 -3.88 -40.99 3.70
CA ASP A 62 -4.78 -40.92 4.86
C ASP A 62 -4.16 -40.16 6.03
N HIS A 63 -2.87 -40.41 6.31
CA HIS A 63 -2.13 -39.68 7.34
C HIS A 63 -1.89 -38.22 6.98
N PHE A 64 -1.62 -37.91 5.71
CA PHE A 64 -1.45 -36.55 5.23
C PHE A 64 -2.75 -35.74 5.39
N GLU A 65 -3.89 -36.33 5.00
CA GLU A 65 -5.22 -35.72 5.17
C GLU A 65 -5.60 -35.54 6.64
N ALA A 66 -5.16 -36.45 7.51
CA ALA A 66 -5.30 -36.33 8.96
C ALA A 66 -4.34 -35.31 9.59
N GLY A 67 -3.40 -34.73 8.83
CA GLY A 67 -2.36 -33.82 9.33
C GLY A 67 -1.24 -34.51 10.12
N ASP A 68 -1.20 -35.85 10.16
CA ASP A 68 -0.10 -36.60 10.75
C ASP A 68 1.05 -36.73 9.75
N TYR A 69 1.78 -35.62 9.60
CA TYR A 69 2.90 -35.55 8.67
C TYR A 69 4.02 -36.55 9.01
N SER A 70 4.15 -36.95 10.28
CA SER A 70 5.18 -37.92 10.67
C SER A 70 4.86 -39.33 10.15
N ALA A 71 3.61 -39.77 10.30
CA ALA A 71 3.14 -41.05 9.80
C ALA A 71 3.03 -41.04 8.27
N ALA A 72 2.61 -39.91 7.68
CA ALA A 72 2.58 -39.73 6.23
C ALA A 72 3.96 -39.91 5.60
N LEU A 73 4.99 -39.26 6.13
CA LEU A 73 6.37 -39.42 5.66
C LEU A 73 6.87 -40.86 5.80
N ALA A 74 6.55 -41.54 6.91
CA ALA A 74 6.94 -42.93 7.13
C ALA A 74 6.32 -43.87 6.08
N ALA A 75 5.03 -43.69 5.81
CA ALA A 75 4.28 -44.45 4.82
C ALA A 75 4.76 -44.18 3.38
N PHE A 76 5.02 -42.91 3.01
CA PHE A 76 5.61 -42.59 1.70
C PHE A 76 7.04 -43.11 1.55
N ASN A 77 7.85 -43.09 2.61
CA ASN A 77 9.19 -43.70 2.60
C ASN A 77 9.10 -45.22 2.37
N GLN A 78 8.13 -45.89 2.99
CA GLN A 78 7.87 -47.30 2.75
C GLN A 78 7.43 -47.57 1.31
N ALA A 79 6.50 -46.78 0.77
CA ALA A 79 6.05 -46.90 -0.61
C ALA A 79 7.22 -46.77 -1.61
N ILE A 80 8.13 -45.81 -1.38
CA ILE A 80 9.32 -45.59 -2.21
C ILE A 80 10.36 -46.70 -2.03
N ALA A 81 10.50 -47.26 -0.83
CA ALA A 81 11.39 -48.39 -0.58
C ALA A 81 10.92 -49.66 -1.29
N LEU A 82 9.60 -49.85 -1.40
CA LEU A 82 8.98 -50.97 -2.10
C LEU A 82 9.00 -50.77 -3.64
N ASP A 83 8.80 -49.54 -4.11
CA ASP A 83 8.93 -49.16 -5.52
C ASP A 83 9.62 -47.79 -5.69
N PRO A 84 10.92 -47.78 -6.03
CA PRO A 84 11.69 -46.55 -6.25
C PRO A 84 11.23 -45.68 -7.43
N ASN A 85 10.35 -46.20 -8.31
CA ASN A 85 9.79 -45.49 -9.45
C ASN A 85 8.35 -45.02 -9.21
N PHE A 86 7.84 -45.12 -7.98
CA PHE A 86 6.48 -44.74 -7.65
C PHE A 86 6.32 -43.21 -7.56
N ALA A 87 6.11 -42.55 -8.71
CA ALA A 87 6.08 -41.09 -8.85
C ALA A 87 5.17 -40.39 -7.83
N ARG A 88 3.95 -40.90 -7.61
CA ARG A 88 2.98 -40.33 -6.67
C ARG A 88 3.47 -40.31 -5.22
N ALA A 89 4.25 -41.31 -4.80
CA ALA A 89 4.83 -41.31 -3.45
C ALA A 89 5.87 -40.20 -3.27
N TYR A 90 6.67 -39.89 -4.30
CA TYR A 90 7.55 -38.72 -4.28
C TYR A 90 6.79 -37.40 -4.29
N LEU A 91 5.72 -37.30 -5.10
CA LEU A 91 4.86 -36.12 -5.16
C LEU A 91 4.30 -35.80 -3.77
N TYR A 92 3.59 -36.74 -3.14
CA TYR A 92 2.96 -36.51 -1.84
C TYR A 92 3.98 -36.34 -0.72
N ARG A 93 5.13 -37.05 -0.75
CA ARG A 93 6.21 -36.78 0.20
C ARG A 93 6.76 -35.35 0.05
N GLY A 94 6.87 -34.85 -1.20
CA GLY A 94 7.22 -33.47 -1.50
C GLY A 94 6.19 -32.46 -0.97
N LEU A 95 4.89 -32.77 -1.10
CA LEU A 95 3.81 -31.95 -0.54
C LEU A 95 3.87 -31.88 0.99
N VAL A 96 4.13 -33.01 1.68
CA VAL A 96 4.31 -33.00 3.15
C VAL A 96 5.47 -32.08 3.56
N TYR A 97 6.61 -32.17 2.88
CA TYR A 97 7.73 -31.27 3.15
C TYR A 97 7.41 -29.80 2.83
N SER A 98 6.62 -29.54 1.78
CA SER A 98 6.14 -28.19 1.46
C SER A 98 5.25 -27.60 2.55
N GLU A 99 4.34 -28.40 3.13
CA GLU A 99 3.51 -28.00 4.27
C GLU A 99 4.34 -27.70 5.53
N GLN A 100 5.47 -28.39 5.70
CA GLN A 100 6.43 -28.15 6.78
C GLN A 100 7.41 -27.00 6.47
N GLU A 101 7.29 -26.35 5.31
CA GLU A 101 8.24 -25.34 4.81
C GLU A 101 9.68 -25.88 4.68
N ALA A 102 9.84 -27.19 4.58
CA ALA A 102 11.08 -27.91 4.37
C ALA A 102 11.45 -27.90 2.88
N TRP A 103 11.75 -26.72 2.34
CA TRP A 103 11.95 -26.49 0.90
C TRP A 103 13.10 -27.31 0.30
N ALA A 104 14.16 -27.54 1.08
CA ALA A 104 15.34 -28.29 0.66
C ALA A 104 15.02 -29.77 0.43
N GLU A 105 14.01 -30.29 1.12
CA GLU A 105 13.49 -31.65 1.00
C GLU A 105 12.34 -31.73 0.00
N ALA A 106 11.48 -30.71 -0.08
CA ALA A 106 10.34 -30.68 -0.98
C ALA A 106 10.76 -30.69 -2.47
N LEU A 107 11.68 -29.79 -2.86
CA LEU A 107 12.05 -29.60 -4.27
C LEU A 107 12.67 -30.85 -4.94
N PRO A 108 13.62 -31.59 -4.31
CA PRO A 108 14.13 -32.82 -4.90
C PRO A 108 13.06 -33.92 -5.06
N ASN A 109 12.12 -34.01 -4.12
CA ASN A 109 11.02 -34.97 -4.20
C ASN A 109 10.08 -34.65 -5.37
N LEU A 110 9.66 -33.39 -5.50
CA LEU A 110 8.80 -32.94 -6.60
C LEU A 110 9.51 -33.05 -7.95
N THR A 111 10.80 -32.74 -8.00
CA THR A 111 11.62 -32.95 -9.21
C THR A 111 11.68 -34.43 -9.58
N ARG A 112 11.88 -35.33 -8.60
CA ARG A 112 11.88 -36.77 -8.86
C ARG A 112 10.52 -37.28 -9.34
N ALA A 113 9.42 -36.74 -8.82
CA ALA A 113 8.08 -37.06 -9.31
C ALA A 113 7.92 -36.68 -10.79
N ILE A 114 8.37 -35.48 -11.18
CA ILE A 114 8.36 -35.01 -12.59
C ILE A 114 9.26 -35.88 -13.48
N GLU A 115 10.46 -36.26 -13.02
CA GLU A 115 11.34 -37.15 -13.79
C GLU A 115 10.70 -38.52 -14.08
N LEU A 116 9.92 -39.04 -13.13
CA LEU A 116 9.22 -40.32 -13.24
C LEU A 116 7.91 -40.21 -14.03
N ALA A 117 7.24 -39.05 -13.98
CA ALA A 117 6.01 -38.74 -14.70
C ALA A 117 6.08 -37.34 -15.36
N PRO A 118 6.74 -37.21 -16.53
CA PRO A 118 7.05 -35.90 -17.13
C PRO A 118 5.85 -35.09 -17.64
N THR A 119 4.65 -35.66 -17.64
CA THR A 119 3.40 -35.00 -18.06
C THR A 119 2.44 -34.78 -16.89
N ASP A 120 2.88 -34.98 -15.65
CA ASP A 120 2.06 -34.79 -14.46
C ASP A 120 1.95 -33.30 -14.12
N ALA A 121 0.84 -32.68 -14.52
CA ALA A 121 0.56 -31.27 -14.27
C ALA A 121 0.54 -30.92 -12.77
N VAL A 122 0.11 -31.85 -11.91
CA VAL A 122 0.06 -31.64 -10.45
C VAL A 122 1.48 -31.57 -9.88
N ALA A 123 2.41 -32.38 -10.40
CA ALA A 123 3.80 -32.34 -9.95
C ALA A 123 4.51 -31.03 -10.32
N TYR A 124 4.30 -30.52 -11.55
CA TYR A 124 4.78 -29.20 -11.94
C TYR A 124 4.14 -28.09 -11.10
N PHE A 125 2.81 -28.08 -10.98
CA PHE A 125 2.10 -27.10 -10.17
C PHE A 125 2.60 -27.07 -8.71
N SER A 126 2.76 -28.26 -8.10
CA SER A 126 3.23 -28.40 -6.72
C SER A 126 4.65 -27.84 -6.54
N ARG A 127 5.55 -28.08 -7.51
CA ARG A 127 6.90 -27.50 -7.50
C ARG A 127 6.88 -25.99 -7.72
N GLY A 128 6.01 -25.53 -8.61
CA GLY A 128 5.76 -24.10 -8.84
C GLY A 128 5.28 -23.38 -7.58
N VAL A 129 4.37 -23.97 -6.81
CA VAL A 129 3.94 -23.40 -5.51
C VAL A 129 5.09 -23.31 -4.52
N VAL A 130 5.96 -24.32 -4.45
CA VAL A 130 7.16 -24.26 -3.59
C VAL A 130 8.10 -23.13 -4.02
N HIS A 131 8.36 -22.98 -5.32
CA HIS A 131 9.15 -21.87 -5.86
C HIS A 131 8.52 -20.51 -5.55
N TYR A 132 7.21 -20.38 -5.71
CA TYR A 132 6.46 -19.16 -5.40
C TYR A 132 6.59 -18.80 -3.92
N ARG A 133 6.38 -19.75 -2.99
CA ARG A 133 6.52 -19.52 -1.54
C ARG A 133 7.94 -19.17 -1.13
N ARG A 134 8.96 -19.62 -1.88
CA ARG A 134 10.38 -19.26 -1.66
C ARG A 134 10.77 -17.91 -2.29
N GLY A 135 9.91 -17.33 -3.14
CA GLY A 135 10.16 -16.09 -3.87
C GLY A 135 10.88 -16.27 -5.22
N ASP A 136 11.05 -17.49 -5.73
CA ASP A 136 11.66 -17.74 -7.03
C ASP A 136 10.65 -17.58 -8.17
N LEU A 137 10.20 -16.35 -8.38
CA LEU A 137 9.09 -16.05 -9.29
C LEU A 137 9.29 -16.61 -10.71
N ALA A 138 10.51 -16.54 -11.25
CA ALA A 138 10.81 -17.07 -12.59
C ALA A 138 10.66 -18.60 -12.69
N GLN A 139 11.06 -19.33 -11.64
CA GLN A 139 10.94 -20.79 -11.60
C GLN A 139 9.47 -21.20 -11.39
N ALA A 140 8.75 -20.46 -10.54
CA ALA A 140 7.33 -20.64 -10.33
C ALA A 140 6.53 -20.44 -11.63
N GLU A 141 6.77 -19.34 -12.36
CA GLU A 141 6.14 -19.05 -13.65
C GLU A 141 6.35 -20.15 -14.68
N GLN A 142 7.59 -20.67 -14.77
CA GLN A 142 7.93 -21.78 -15.65
C GLN A 142 7.12 -23.03 -15.28
N ASP A 143 7.13 -23.43 -14.01
CA ASP A 143 6.42 -24.62 -13.54
C ASP A 143 4.90 -24.51 -13.70
N PHE A 144 4.29 -23.35 -13.45
CA PHE A 144 2.87 -23.15 -13.72
C PHE A 144 2.56 -23.20 -15.22
N SER A 145 3.45 -22.72 -16.07
CA SER A 145 3.29 -22.80 -17.52
C SER A 145 3.42 -24.24 -18.04
N GLU A 146 4.32 -25.04 -17.49
CA GLU A 146 4.42 -26.48 -17.79
C GLU A 146 3.19 -27.24 -17.27
N ALA A 147 2.69 -26.92 -16.08
CA ALA A 147 1.45 -27.49 -15.57
C ALA A 147 0.27 -27.22 -16.54
N LEU A 148 0.14 -25.99 -17.04
CA LEU A 148 -0.88 -25.60 -18.01
C LEU A 148 -0.67 -26.17 -19.42
N LEU A 149 0.58 -26.48 -19.79
CA LEU A 149 0.89 -27.19 -21.04
C LEU A 149 0.34 -28.62 -21.00
N HIS A 150 0.43 -29.28 -19.85
CA HIS A 150 -0.01 -30.67 -19.67
C HIS A 150 -1.48 -30.79 -19.30
N ASP A 151 -2.03 -29.83 -18.56
CA ASP A 151 -3.46 -29.70 -18.27
C ASP A 151 -3.93 -28.24 -18.46
N PRO A 152 -4.43 -27.90 -19.66
CA PRO A 152 -4.96 -26.57 -19.95
C PRO A 152 -6.22 -26.18 -19.16
N ASN A 153 -6.86 -27.12 -18.46
CA ASN A 153 -8.05 -26.88 -17.65
C ASN A 153 -7.71 -26.67 -16.16
N TYR A 154 -6.41 -26.68 -15.80
CA TYR A 154 -5.99 -26.56 -14.41
C TYR A 154 -6.17 -25.14 -13.87
N ALA A 155 -7.38 -24.82 -13.42
CA ALA A 155 -7.79 -23.49 -12.98
C ALA A 155 -6.83 -22.86 -11.94
N LYS A 156 -6.36 -23.66 -10.99
CA LYS A 156 -5.42 -23.23 -9.94
C LYS A 156 -4.06 -22.81 -10.51
N ALA A 157 -3.56 -23.49 -11.55
CA ALA A 157 -2.30 -23.12 -12.18
C ALA A 157 -2.37 -21.76 -12.87
N TYR A 158 -3.50 -21.42 -13.50
CA TYR A 158 -3.74 -20.06 -13.99
C TYR A 158 -3.75 -19.04 -12.85
N VAL A 159 -4.47 -19.30 -11.75
CA VAL A 159 -4.50 -18.37 -10.60
C VAL A 159 -3.09 -18.10 -10.08
N PHE A 160 -2.29 -19.14 -9.86
CA PHE A 160 -0.93 -18.95 -9.35
C PHE A 160 0.01 -18.27 -10.35
N ARG A 161 -0.09 -18.56 -11.65
CA ARG A 161 0.68 -17.82 -12.66
C ARG A 161 0.28 -16.35 -12.71
N GLY A 162 -1.02 -16.06 -12.58
CA GLY A 162 -1.51 -14.69 -12.45
C GLY A 162 -1.01 -13.98 -11.19
N LEU A 163 -0.88 -14.68 -10.06
CA LEU A 163 -0.25 -14.14 -8.85
C LEU A 163 1.22 -13.76 -9.09
N VAL A 164 1.99 -14.63 -9.76
CA VAL A 164 3.38 -14.35 -10.14
C VAL A 164 3.45 -13.11 -11.05
N ALA A 165 2.61 -13.05 -12.08
CA ALA A 165 2.55 -11.89 -12.98
C ALA A 165 2.23 -10.60 -12.21
N ARG A 166 1.28 -10.64 -11.26
CA ARG A 166 0.93 -9.48 -10.43
C ARG A 166 2.10 -9.00 -9.56
N GLU A 167 2.87 -9.92 -8.96
CA GLU A 167 4.05 -9.58 -8.17
C GLU A 167 5.19 -8.99 -9.01
N GLN A 168 5.21 -9.29 -10.30
CA GLN A 168 6.12 -8.67 -11.27
C GLN A 168 5.54 -7.37 -11.88
N ASP A 169 4.46 -6.82 -11.33
CA ASP A 169 3.72 -5.66 -11.84
C ASP A 169 3.13 -5.83 -13.26
N GLN A 170 3.00 -7.07 -13.74
CA GLN A 170 2.41 -7.40 -15.04
C GLN A 170 0.89 -7.58 -14.92
N TYR A 171 0.19 -6.51 -14.51
CA TYR A 171 -1.23 -6.60 -14.14
C TYR A 171 -2.15 -7.07 -15.26
N ALA A 172 -1.87 -6.71 -16.53
CA ALA A 172 -2.66 -7.17 -17.66
C ALA A 172 -2.58 -8.70 -17.84
N LEU A 173 -1.36 -9.26 -17.76
CA LEU A 173 -1.14 -10.72 -17.83
C LEU A 173 -1.78 -11.43 -16.64
N ALA A 174 -1.69 -10.84 -15.44
CA ALA A 174 -2.36 -11.36 -14.27
C ALA A 174 -3.89 -11.46 -14.46
N ILE A 175 -4.52 -10.40 -15.00
CA ILE A 175 -5.96 -10.39 -15.30
C ILE A 175 -6.34 -11.44 -16.34
N GLU A 176 -5.53 -11.61 -17.40
CA GLU A 176 -5.74 -12.65 -18.40
C GLU A 176 -5.74 -14.05 -17.77
N ASP A 177 -4.74 -14.34 -16.92
CA ASP A 177 -4.62 -15.61 -16.23
C ASP A 177 -5.76 -15.84 -15.22
N PHE A 178 -6.11 -14.86 -14.38
CA PHE A 178 -7.25 -15.02 -13.48
C PHE A 178 -8.55 -15.24 -14.25
N THR A 179 -8.72 -14.57 -15.39
CA THR A 179 -9.89 -14.78 -16.26
C THR A 179 -9.90 -16.18 -16.86
N ALA A 180 -8.75 -16.69 -17.30
CA ALA A 180 -8.63 -18.06 -17.78
C ALA A 180 -8.98 -19.06 -16.66
N GLY A 181 -8.47 -18.86 -15.44
CA GLY A 181 -8.81 -19.68 -14.27
C GLY A 181 -10.31 -19.69 -13.95
N ILE A 182 -10.95 -18.51 -13.97
CA ILE A 182 -12.40 -18.36 -13.77
C ILE A 182 -13.19 -19.09 -14.86
N ASN A 183 -12.75 -19.03 -16.12
CA ASN A 183 -13.43 -19.73 -17.21
C ASN A 183 -13.38 -21.26 -17.06
N GLN A 184 -12.34 -21.80 -16.40
CA GLN A 184 -12.24 -23.23 -16.11
C GLN A 184 -13.02 -23.64 -14.87
N ALA A 185 -12.99 -22.81 -13.81
CA ALA A 185 -13.69 -23.06 -12.54
C ALA A 185 -14.41 -21.78 -12.06
N PRO A 186 -15.64 -21.52 -12.54
CA PRO A 186 -16.39 -20.30 -12.20
C PRO A 186 -16.77 -20.18 -10.71
N GLU A 187 -16.69 -21.26 -9.95
CA GLU A 187 -16.93 -21.29 -8.50
C GLU A 187 -15.70 -20.93 -7.66
N LEU A 188 -14.53 -20.73 -8.29
CA LEU A 188 -13.28 -20.41 -7.61
C LEU A 188 -13.27 -18.95 -7.13
N SER A 189 -13.85 -18.70 -5.96
CA SER A 189 -13.97 -17.35 -5.37
C SER A 189 -12.62 -16.63 -5.23
N ASP A 190 -11.52 -17.37 -5.01
CA ASP A 190 -10.17 -16.82 -4.93
C ASP A 190 -9.70 -16.14 -6.22
N ALA A 191 -10.07 -16.69 -7.38
CA ALA A 191 -9.70 -16.11 -8.67
C ALA A 191 -10.36 -14.73 -8.85
N TYR A 192 -11.62 -14.59 -8.41
CA TYR A 192 -12.31 -13.30 -8.40
C TYR A 192 -11.68 -12.31 -7.41
N VAL A 193 -11.35 -12.74 -6.19
CA VAL A 193 -10.67 -11.84 -5.23
C VAL A 193 -9.34 -11.35 -5.77
N HIS A 194 -8.54 -12.22 -6.39
CA HIS A 194 -7.25 -11.83 -6.94
C HIS A 194 -7.38 -10.94 -8.17
N ARG A 195 -8.33 -11.21 -9.07
CA ARG A 195 -8.59 -10.34 -10.22
C ARG A 195 -9.15 -8.99 -9.79
N GLY A 196 -10.11 -8.97 -8.87
CA GLY A 196 -10.66 -7.74 -8.29
C GLY A 196 -9.61 -6.89 -7.58
N SER A 197 -8.69 -7.52 -6.84
CA SER A 197 -7.55 -6.81 -6.23
C SER A 197 -6.61 -6.24 -7.29
N THR A 198 -6.41 -6.94 -8.41
CA THR A 198 -5.57 -6.47 -9.52
C THR A 198 -6.22 -5.30 -10.25
N TYR A 199 -7.53 -5.34 -10.49
CA TYR A 199 -8.28 -4.18 -10.98
C TYR A 199 -8.16 -2.98 -10.05
N ALA A 200 -8.22 -3.18 -8.73
CA ALA A 200 -8.04 -2.09 -7.77
C ALA A 200 -6.63 -1.47 -7.82
N LEU A 201 -5.57 -2.27 -8.03
CA LEU A 201 -4.21 -1.77 -8.25
C LEU A 201 -4.08 -0.95 -9.55
N MET A 202 -4.88 -1.28 -10.56
CA MET A 202 -5.01 -0.52 -11.81
C MET A 202 -5.97 0.67 -11.71
N GLU A 203 -6.50 0.97 -10.52
CA GLU A 203 -7.52 2.00 -10.27
C GLU A 203 -8.86 1.77 -11.01
N GLU A 204 -9.10 0.54 -11.51
CA GLU A 204 -10.34 0.11 -12.14
C GLU A 204 -11.38 -0.32 -11.09
N TYR A 205 -11.73 0.59 -10.19
CA TYR A 205 -12.50 0.27 -8.98
C TYR A 205 -13.89 -0.32 -9.27
N GLN A 206 -14.53 0.04 -10.39
CA GLN A 206 -15.84 -0.51 -10.74
C GLN A 206 -15.75 -1.99 -11.13
N ALA A 207 -14.69 -2.39 -11.85
CA ALA A 207 -14.42 -3.78 -12.19
C ALA A 207 -14.05 -4.57 -10.92
N ALA A 208 -13.23 -3.98 -10.05
CA ALA A 208 -12.88 -4.56 -8.75
C ALA A 208 -14.12 -4.86 -7.89
N VAL A 209 -15.06 -3.91 -7.78
CA VAL A 209 -16.33 -4.13 -7.05
C VAL A 209 -17.10 -5.31 -7.63
N SER A 210 -17.20 -5.42 -8.95
CA SER A 210 -17.92 -6.54 -9.61
C SER A 210 -17.31 -7.90 -9.27
N ASP A 211 -15.98 -8.00 -9.27
CA ASP A 211 -15.30 -9.25 -8.91
C ASP A 211 -15.45 -9.59 -7.43
N PHE A 212 -15.35 -8.59 -6.54
CA PHE A 212 -15.58 -8.84 -5.12
C PHE A 212 -17.04 -9.19 -4.81
N ASP A 213 -18.01 -8.62 -5.53
CA ASP A 213 -19.42 -9.02 -5.44
C ASP A 213 -19.59 -10.50 -5.78
N GLN A 214 -18.97 -10.96 -6.88
CA GLN A 214 -19.02 -12.37 -7.27
C GLN A 214 -18.32 -13.29 -6.25
N ALA A 215 -17.16 -12.89 -5.72
CA ALA A 215 -16.47 -13.65 -4.68
C ALA A 215 -17.32 -13.81 -3.41
N ILE A 216 -18.03 -12.76 -3.00
CA ILE A 216 -18.92 -12.76 -1.82
C ILE A 216 -20.19 -13.58 -2.08
N GLU A 217 -20.70 -13.60 -3.31
CA GLU A 217 -21.83 -14.45 -3.69
C GLU A 217 -21.46 -15.94 -3.62
N LEU A 218 -20.25 -16.29 -4.08
CA LEU A 218 -19.72 -17.66 -4.02
C LEU A 218 -19.39 -18.08 -2.57
N ASP A 219 -18.80 -17.19 -1.79
CA ASP A 219 -18.48 -17.42 -0.38
C ASP A 219 -18.67 -16.15 0.48
N GLY A 220 -19.79 -16.12 1.21
CA GLY A 220 -20.14 -15.02 2.11
C GLY A 220 -19.31 -14.90 3.40
N GLN A 221 -18.30 -15.77 3.59
CA GLN A 221 -17.34 -15.71 4.71
C GLN A 221 -15.99 -15.09 4.32
N ARG A 222 -15.84 -14.64 3.07
CA ARG A 222 -14.63 -13.99 2.54
C ARG A 222 -14.37 -12.60 3.12
N ALA A 223 -13.73 -12.54 4.29
CA ALA A 223 -13.37 -11.27 4.94
C ALA A 223 -12.49 -10.37 4.05
N ASP A 224 -11.58 -10.97 3.30
CA ASP A 224 -10.72 -10.32 2.30
C ASP A 224 -11.49 -9.73 1.12
N ALA A 225 -12.51 -10.43 0.60
CA ALA A 225 -13.39 -9.89 -0.45
C ALA A 225 -14.19 -8.68 0.04
N TYR A 226 -14.73 -8.73 1.26
CA TYR A 226 -15.38 -7.57 1.88
C TYR A 226 -14.38 -6.41 2.07
N GLN A 227 -13.17 -6.67 2.55
CA GLN A 227 -12.15 -5.62 2.65
C GLN A 227 -11.82 -5.01 1.28
N GLY A 228 -11.60 -5.86 0.27
CA GLY A 228 -11.39 -5.50 -1.13
C GLY A 228 -12.47 -4.56 -1.66
N ARG A 229 -13.72 -4.98 -1.54
CA ARG A 229 -14.88 -4.20 -2.00
C ARG A 229 -15.03 -2.90 -1.24
N GLY A 230 -14.81 -2.92 0.07
CA GLY A 230 -14.89 -1.74 0.92
C GLY A 230 -13.92 -0.65 0.49
N VAL A 231 -12.69 -1.02 0.15
CA VAL A 231 -11.71 -0.08 -0.39
C VAL A 231 -12.11 0.43 -1.77
N ALA A 232 -12.49 -0.45 -2.69
CA ALA A 232 -12.88 -0.03 -4.04
C ALA A 232 -14.07 0.96 -3.98
N ARG A 233 -15.05 0.70 -3.11
CA ARG A 233 -16.16 1.61 -2.83
C ARG A 233 -15.73 2.94 -2.23
N TYR A 234 -14.72 2.96 -1.35
CA TYR A 234 -14.16 4.20 -0.82
C TYR A 234 -13.59 5.08 -1.94
N HIS A 235 -12.82 4.52 -2.85
CA HIS A 235 -12.27 5.26 -4.00
C HIS A 235 -13.35 5.73 -4.99
N LEU A 236 -14.49 5.05 -5.06
CA LEU A 236 -15.67 5.48 -5.81
C LEU A 236 -16.51 6.54 -5.06
N GLY A 237 -16.13 6.95 -3.85
CA GLY A 237 -16.88 7.90 -3.02
C GLY A 237 -18.11 7.30 -2.32
N LEU A 238 -18.29 5.97 -2.37
CA LEU A 238 -19.41 5.24 -1.77
C LEU A 238 -19.13 4.92 -0.29
N LEU A 239 -19.00 5.96 0.53
CA LEU A 239 -18.50 5.87 1.91
C LEU A 239 -19.35 4.97 2.84
N GLU A 240 -20.67 4.96 2.67
CA GLU A 240 -21.57 4.15 3.51
C GLU A 240 -21.37 2.65 3.24
N GLY A 241 -21.42 2.24 1.96
CA GLY A 241 -21.19 0.85 1.56
C GLY A 241 -19.76 0.37 1.88
N ALA A 242 -18.77 1.26 1.76
CA ALA A 242 -17.40 0.98 2.17
C ALA A 242 -17.28 0.68 3.67
N LEU A 243 -17.97 1.46 4.52
CA LEU A 243 -17.99 1.25 5.95
C LEU A 243 -18.70 -0.07 6.34
N GLU A 244 -19.82 -0.39 5.68
CA GLU A 244 -20.55 -1.63 5.89
C GLU A 244 -19.68 -2.86 5.59
N ASP A 245 -18.96 -2.82 4.48
CA ASP A 245 -18.06 -3.88 4.04
C ASP A 245 -16.89 -4.08 5.02
N LEU A 246 -16.21 -3.01 5.42
CA LEU A 246 -15.11 -3.13 6.39
C LEU A 246 -15.58 -3.59 7.77
N ASN A 247 -16.79 -3.18 8.19
CA ASN A 247 -17.41 -3.73 9.39
C ASN A 247 -17.72 -5.23 9.25
N ARG A 248 -18.11 -5.69 8.07
CA ARG A 248 -18.35 -7.12 7.82
C ARG A 248 -17.06 -7.91 7.80
N ALA A 249 -16.01 -7.40 7.14
CA ALA A 249 -14.67 -8.00 7.15
C ALA A 249 -14.17 -8.21 8.58
N ILE A 250 -14.19 -7.16 9.41
CA ILE A 250 -13.73 -7.22 10.82
C ILE A 250 -14.58 -8.19 11.67
N ARG A 251 -15.89 -8.29 11.42
CA ARG A 251 -16.73 -9.28 12.12
C ARG A 251 -16.45 -10.73 11.72
N LEU A 252 -16.00 -10.95 10.49
CA LEU A 252 -15.63 -12.28 9.99
C LEU A 252 -14.24 -12.67 10.47
N LYS A 253 -13.32 -11.71 10.50
CA LYS A 253 -11.92 -11.89 10.88
C LYS A 253 -11.42 -10.61 11.57
N ASP A 254 -11.23 -10.69 12.89
CA ASP A 254 -10.88 -9.55 13.74
C ASP A 254 -9.36 -9.28 13.83
N ASP A 255 -8.51 -10.18 13.35
CA ASP A 255 -7.06 -10.03 13.27
C ASP A 255 -6.59 -9.43 11.92
N MET A 256 -7.38 -8.53 11.33
CA MET A 256 -7.07 -7.85 10.07
C MET A 256 -6.65 -6.38 10.29
N PRO A 257 -5.37 -6.07 10.61
CA PRO A 257 -4.92 -4.71 10.87
C PRO A 257 -5.21 -3.73 9.72
N SER A 258 -5.10 -4.20 8.47
CA SER A 258 -5.43 -3.42 7.28
C SER A 258 -6.91 -3.03 7.18
N ALA A 259 -7.83 -3.85 7.69
CA ALA A 259 -9.25 -3.52 7.68
C ALA A 259 -9.58 -2.38 8.65
N TYR A 260 -8.93 -2.35 9.82
CA TYR A 260 -9.03 -1.24 10.77
C TYR A 260 -8.41 0.03 10.20
N LEU A 261 -7.20 -0.03 9.63
CA LEU A 261 -6.59 1.11 8.94
C LEU A 261 -7.53 1.68 7.87
N ASN A 262 -8.05 0.83 6.99
CA ASN A 262 -8.97 1.24 5.92
C ASN A 262 -10.24 1.90 6.48
N ARG A 263 -10.79 1.37 7.57
CA ARG A 263 -12.01 1.93 8.19
C ARG A 263 -11.73 3.26 8.88
N SER A 264 -10.50 3.45 9.40
CA SER A 264 -10.08 4.73 9.98
C SER A 264 -10.11 5.87 8.97
N TYR A 265 -9.73 5.62 7.70
CA TYR A 265 -9.83 6.61 6.63
C TYR A 265 -11.27 7.05 6.41
N ILE A 266 -12.21 6.10 6.39
CA ILE A 266 -13.64 6.39 6.23
C ILE A 266 -14.16 7.21 7.41
N TYR A 267 -13.82 6.82 8.65
CA TYR A 267 -14.23 7.60 9.82
C TYR A 267 -13.63 9.01 9.81
N SER A 268 -12.38 9.18 9.37
CA SER A 268 -11.79 10.50 9.20
C SER A 268 -12.54 11.32 8.15
N ALA A 269 -12.86 10.74 6.98
CA ALA A 269 -13.62 11.40 5.92
C ALA A 269 -15.04 11.81 6.36
N GLN A 270 -15.65 11.03 7.25
CA GLN A 270 -16.97 11.33 7.84
C GLN A 270 -16.91 12.32 9.03
N GLY A 271 -15.74 12.88 9.37
CA GLY A 271 -15.60 13.80 10.50
C GLY A 271 -15.75 13.11 11.87
N ARG A 272 -15.37 11.83 11.98
CA ARG A 272 -15.49 11.00 13.19
C ARG A 272 -14.11 10.59 13.72
N PRO A 273 -13.26 11.56 14.12
CA PRO A 273 -11.85 11.31 14.37
C PRO A 273 -11.59 10.39 15.57
N MET A 274 -12.45 10.40 16.59
CA MET A 274 -12.30 9.48 17.73
C MET A 274 -12.44 8.01 17.35
N ARG A 275 -13.30 7.69 16.37
CA ARG A 275 -13.43 6.31 15.88
C ARG A 275 -12.26 5.94 14.97
N ALA A 276 -11.76 6.88 14.18
CA ALA A 276 -10.56 6.67 13.38
C ALA A 276 -9.33 6.39 14.26
N LEU A 277 -9.14 7.15 15.35
CA LEU A 277 -8.06 6.88 16.32
C LEU A 277 -8.17 5.49 16.95
N SER A 278 -9.37 5.09 17.38
CA SER A 278 -9.59 3.76 17.95
C SER A 278 -9.28 2.63 16.96
N ASP A 279 -9.59 2.80 15.68
CA ASP A 279 -9.24 1.83 14.64
C ASP A 279 -7.72 1.79 14.40
N LEU A 280 -7.06 2.94 14.40
CA LEU A 280 -5.59 3.00 14.24
C LEU A 280 -4.88 2.37 15.44
N ASP A 281 -5.38 2.57 16.66
CA ASP A 281 -4.87 1.91 17.86
C ASP A 281 -5.00 0.38 17.74
N GLN A 282 -6.15 -0.12 17.27
CA GLN A 282 -6.35 -1.56 17.06
C GLN A 282 -5.44 -2.12 15.95
N ALA A 283 -5.25 -1.39 14.85
CA ALA A 283 -4.35 -1.78 13.78
C ALA A 283 -2.90 -1.94 14.28
N ILE A 284 -2.46 -1.02 15.15
CA ILE A 284 -1.12 -1.04 15.76
C ILE A 284 -0.99 -2.15 16.80
N GLU A 285 -2.04 -2.43 17.58
CA GLU A 285 -2.04 -3.56 18.52
C GLU A 285 -1.87 -4.90 17.80
N LEU A 286 -2.56 -5.07 16.66
CA LEU A 286 -2.46 -6.27 15.82
C LEU A 286 -1.14 -6.35 15.05
N ARG A 287 -0.57 -5.21 14.65
CA ARG A 287 0.69 -5.12 13.89
C ARG A 287 1.54 -3.94 14.42
N PRO A 288 2.43 -4.19 15.41
CA PRO A 288 3.21 -3.13 16.04
C PRO A 288 4.22 -2.40 15.15
N ASP A 289 4.57 -2.99 13.99
CA ASP A 289 5.46 -2.43 12.96
C ASP A 289 4.70 -1.78 11.80
N TYR A 290 3.39 -1.51 11.95
CA TYR A 290 2.56 -0.97 10.89
C TYR A 290 2.77 0.54 10.69
N VAL A 291 3.83 0.89 9.96
CA VAL A 291 4.26 2.28 9.67
C VAL A 291 3.10 3.20 9.28
N GLU A 292 2.24 2.75 8.36
CA GLU A 292 1.13 3.53 7.83
C GLU A 292 0.09 3.88 8.91
N ALA A 293 -0.14 2.99 9.88
CA ALA A 293 -1.07 3.25 10.98
C ALA A 293 -0.52 4.32 11.94
N TYR A 294 0.79 4.29 12.26
CA TYR A 294 1.43 5.35 13.05
C TYR A 294 1.39 6.69 12.33
N LEU A 295 1.73 6.72 11.04
CA LEU A 295 1.72 7.95 10.24
C LEU A 295 0.34 8.61 10.25
N ASN A 296 -0.72 7.84 10.01
CA ASN A 296 -2.09 8.34 10.01
C ASN A 296 -2.57 8.75 11.41
N ARG A 297 -2.18 8.00 12.45
CA ARG A 297 -2.53 8.36 13.84
C ARG A 297 -1.85 9.66 14.26
N GLY A 298 -0.58 9.83 13.90
CA GLY A 298 0.18 11.06 14.14
C GLY A 298 -0.45 12.26 13.43
N LEU A 299 -0.81 12.12 12.15
CA LEU A 299 -1.52 13.16 11.41
C LEU A 299 -2.86 13.53 12.04
N LEU A 300 -3.63 12.55 12.50
CA LEU A 300 -4.93 12.79 13.11
C LEU A 300 -4.80 13.45 14.49
N ARG A 301 -3.81 13.04 15.30
CA ARG A 301 -3.46 13.68 16.58
C ARG A 301 -3.00 15.12 16.39
N ALA A 302 -2.18 15.41 15.38
CA ALA A 302 -1.74 16.77 15.05
C ALA A 302 -2.94 17.67 14.73
N ARG A 303 -3.88 17.21 13.90
CA ARG A 303 -5.12 17.95 13.59
C ARG A 303 -6.01 18.21 14.81
N GLN A 304 -5.90 17.40 15.86
CA GLN A 304 -6.62 17.59 17.12
C GLN A 304 -5.84 18.48 18.12
N GLY A 305 -4.65 18.97 17.75
CA GLY A 305 -3.77 19.74 18.63
C GLY A 305 -2.97 18.89 19.63
N ASN A 306 -3.05 17.56 19.55
CA ASN A 306 -2.17 16.67 20.33
C ASN A 306 -0.81 16.55 19.63
N LEU A 307 -0.04 17.64 19.66
CA LEU A 307 1.22 17.75 18.94
C LEU A 307 2.28 16.78 19.48
N GLN A 308 2.36 16.59 20.81
CA GLN A 308 3.32 15.65 21.40
C GLN A 308 3.02 14.21 20.97
N GLY A 309 1.77 13.76 21.08
CA GLY A 309 1.39 12.41 20.65
C GLY A 309 1.54 12.20 19.13
N ALA A 310 1.48 13.27 18.34
CA ALA A 310 1.79 13.21 16.91
C ALA A 310 3.30 13.03 16.68
N MET A 311 4.14 13.79 17.39
CA MET A 311 5.60 13.64 17.33
C MET A 311 6.05 12.25 17.77
N ASP A 312 5.46 11.68 18.83
CA ASP A 312 5.77 10.31 19.29
C ASP A 312 5.45 9.25 18.21
N ASP A 313 4.33 9.42 17.48
CA ASP A 313 3.97 8.54 16.37
C ASP A 313 4.94 8.70 15.19
N PHE A 314 5.32 9.93 14.83
CA PHE A 314 6.30 10.17 13.77
C PHE A 314 7.70 9.68 14.13
N ASP A 315 8.09 9.77 15.41
CA ASP A 315 9.34 9.18 15.91
C ASP A 315 9.33 7.67 15.75
N THR A 316 8.19 7.02 16.01
CA THR A 316 8.02 5.58 15.80
C THR A 316 8.13 5.21 14.31
N VAL A 317 7.51 6.00 13.42
CA VAL A 317 7.68 5.83 11.97
C VAL A 317 9.16 5.90 11.58
N LEU A 318 9.91 6.88 12.09
CA LEU A 318 11.32 7.06 11.77
C LEU A 318 12.25 6.00 12.38
N GLN A 319 11.81 5.31 13.44
CA GLN A 319 12.51 4.13 13.97
C GLN A 319 12.32 2.90 13.06
N LEU A 320 11.12 2.74 12.49
CA LEU A 320 10.77 1.62 11.61
C LEU A 320 11.28 1.84 10.16
N ASP A 321 11.21 3.08 9.68
CA ASP A 321 11.63 3.52 8.36
C ASP A 321 12.39 4.86 8.46
N PRO A 322 13.73 4.83 8.62
CA PRO A 322 14.56 6.03 8.68
C PRO A 322 14.60 6.85 7.39
N GLU A 323 14.15 6.30 6.26
CA GLU A 323 14.10 6.98 4.96
C GLU A 323 12.71 7.60 4.67
N ALA A 324 11.79 7.57 5.64
CA ALA A 324 10.48 8.20 5.53
C ALA A 324 10.57 9.74 5.56
N ALA A 325 10.95 10.37 4.45
CA ALA A 325 11.02 11.83 4.28
C ALA A 325 9.72 12.54 4.72
N VAL A 326 8.58 11.89 4.47
CA VAL A 326 7.26 12.41 4.84
C VAL A 326 7.07 12.51 6.36
N ALA A 327 7.62 11.56 7.13
CA ALA A 327 7.53 11.55 8.58
C ALA A 327 8.38 12.66 9.21
N TYR A 328 9.60 12.88 8.70
CA TYR A 328 10.40 14.05 9.06
C TYR A 328 9.63 15.35 8.80
N ARG A 329 9.04 15.51 7.61
CA ARG A 329 8.25 16.70 7.29
C ARG A 329 7.08 16.90 8.24
N TYR A 330 6.31 15.86 8.55
CA TYR A 330 5.18 15.98 9.46
C TYR A 330 5.60 16.23 10.92
N ARG A 331 6.71 15.64 11.38
CA ARG A 331 7.31 15.96 12.68
C ARG A 331 7.78 17.41 12.73
N GLY A 332 8.42 17.90 11.67
CA GLY A 332 8.79 19.30 11.51
C GLY A 332 7.59 20.25 11.56
N ASN A 333 6.48 19.90 10.90
CA ASN A 333 5.22 20.66 11.00
C ASN A 333 4.68 20.70 12.43
N ALA A 334 4.64 19.55 13.12
CA ALA A 334 4.18 19.48 14.50
C ALA A 334 5.08 20.29 15.45
N ARG A 335 6.41 20.29 15.21
CA ARG A 335 7.38 21.12 15.94
C ARG A 335 7.16 22.61 15.69
N MET A 336 6.93 23.01 14.44
CA MET A 336 6.58 24.41 14.10
C MET A 336 5.35 24.87 14.88
N GLU A 337 4.29 24.06 14.90
CA GLU A 337 3.05 24.38 15.61
C GLU A 337 3.25 24.42 17.13
N ALA A 338 4.14 23.57 17.66
CA ALA A 338 4.53 23.58 19.06
C ALA A 338 5.50 24.72 19.44
N GLY A 339 5.96 25.52 18.47
CA GLY A 339 6.90 26.63 18.66
C GLY A 339 8.39 26.24 18.64
N ASP A 340 8.72 24.98 18.34
CA ASP A 340 10.10 24.52 18.15
C ASP A 340 10.56 24.68 16.70
N ALA A 341 10.74 25.93 16.28
CA ALA A 341 11.18 26.24 14.92
C ALA A 341 12.60 25.71 14.62
N LEU A 342 13.48 25.62 15.62
CA LEU A 342 14.84 25.09 15.43
C LEU A 342 14.81 23.59 15.14
N GLY A 343 14.06 22.82 15.94
CA GLY A 343 13.87 21.39 15.69
C GLY A 343 13.13 21.11 14.39
N ALA A 344 12.23 22.01 13.95
CA ALA A 344 11.60 21.91 12.64
C ALA A 344 12.59 22.11 11.49
N VAL A 345 13.52 23.07 11.58
CA VAL A 345 14.59 23.24 10.56
C VAL A 345 15.43 21.97 10.42
N ALA A 346 15.74 21.29 11.53
CA ALA A 346 16.47 20.02 11.50
C ALA A 346 15.67 18.94 10.74
N ASP A 347 14.41 18.73 11.12
CA ASP A 347 13.55 17.74 10.48
C ASP A 347 13.33 18.00 8.98
N TYR A 348 13.06 19.25 8.60
CA TYR A 348 12.93 19.58 7.18
C TYR A 348 14.24 19.41 6.41
N SER A 349 15.39 19.57 7.07
CA SER A 349 16.69 19.31 6.45
C SER A 349 16.92 17.81 6.21
N ASP A 350 16.54 16.96 7.16
CA ASP A 350 16.58 15.51 7.00
C ASP A 350 15.62 15.05 5.89
N ALA A 351 14.40 15.60 5.85
CA ALA A 351 13.45 15.34 4.78
C ALA A 351 14.02 15.72 3.40
N LEU A 352 14.67 16.88 3.28
CA LEU A 352 15.28 17.36 2.03
C LEU A 352 16.58 16.65 1.66
N PHE A 353 17.26 16.02 2.62
CA PHE A 353 18.38 15.13 2.33
C PHE A 353 17.90 13.87 1.59
N ILE A 354 16.71 13.38 1.93
CA ILE A 354 16.09 12.20 1.31
C ILE A 354 15.39 12.58 -0.01
N ASP A 355 14.54 13.62 -0.01
CA ASP A 355 13.85 14.13 -1.20
C ASP A 355 14.26 15.57 -1.51
N VAL A 356 15.31 15.70 -2.32
CA VAL A 356 15.88 17.00 -2.73
C VAL A 356 14.96 17.82 -3.64
N ASN A 357 13.87 17.25 -4.17
CA ASN A 357 12.97 17.90 -5.11
C ASN A 357 11.59 18.24 -4.50
N ASP A 358 11.49 18.33 -3.18
CA ASP A 358 10.26 18.75 -2.50
C ASP A 358 10.19 20.28 -2.28
N ALA A 359 9.58 20.99 -3.23
CA ALA A 359 9.33 22.42 -3.13
C ALA A 359 8.54 22.83 -1.88
N VAL A 360 7.63 21.98 -1.39
CA VAL A 360 6.82 22.28 -0.19
C VAL A 360 7.72 22.26 1.04
N THR A 361 8.60 21.26 1.16
CA THR A 361 9.51 21.17 2.30
C THR A 361 10.55 22.29 2.31
N TYR A 362 11.05 22.73 1.15
CA TYR A 362 11.88 23.95 1.10
C TYR A 362 11.13 25.17 1.63
N LYS A 363 9.89 25.41 1.19
CA LYS A 363 9.09 26.53 1.69
C LYS A 363 8.89 26.43 3.20
N LEU A 364 8.54 25.26 3.72
CA LEU A 364 8.36 25.02 5.16
C LEU A 364 9.65 25.26 5.96
N ARG A 365 10.81 24.81 5.45
CA ARG A 365 12.10 25.10 6.08
C ARG A 365 12.44 26.58 6.03
N GLY A 366 12.09 27.26 4.94
CA GLY A 366 12.20 28.71 4.83
C GLY A 366 11.39 29.44 5.90
N ASP A 367 10.15 29.03 6.13
CA ASP A 367 9.30 29.59 7.20
C ASP A 367 9.87 29.34 8.59
N ALA A 368 10.43 28.14 8.82
CA ALA A 368 11.08 27.80 10.09
C ALA A 368 12.36 28.63 10.32
N ARG A 369 13.17 28.83 9.27
CA ARG A 369 14.36 29.71 9.29
C ARG A 369 13.98 31.17 9.53
N TRP A 370 12.89 31.63 8.91
CA TRP A 370 12.34 32.95 9.16
C TRP A 370 11.96 33.14 10.63
N ALA A 371 11.28 32.16 11.23
CA ALA A 371 10.85 32.21 12.62
C ALA A 371 12.03 32.29 13.62
N ILE A 372 13.17 31.66 13.31
CA ILE A 372 14.40 31.76 14.11
C ILE A 372 15.28 32.98 13.74
N GLY A 373 14.84 33.81 12.79
CA GLY A 373 15.52 35.04 12.37
C GLY A 373 16.59 34.88 11.29
N ASP A 374 16.79 33.67 10.75
CA ASP A 374 17.68 33.39 9.61
C ASP A 374 17.01 33.80 8.28
N ARG A 375 16.95 35.12 8.07
CA ARG A 375 16.35 35.72 6.86
C ARG A 375 17.09 35.32 5.57
N PRO A 376 18.44 35.31 5.49
CA PRO A 376 19.14 34.87 4.29
C PRO A 376 18.88 33.39 3.97
N GLY A 377 18.89 32.52 4.98
CA GLY A 377 18.59 31.10 4.79
C GLY A 377 17.14 30.84 4.39
N ALA A 378 16.19 31.64 4.89
CA ALA A 378 14.79 31.60 4.45
C ALA A 378 14.64 31.96 2.97
N ILE A 379 15.27 33.05 2.52
CA ILE A 379 15.26 33.49 1.10
C ILE A 379 15.87 32.42 0.18
N ALA A 380 16.96 31.78 0.63
CA ALA A 380 17.60 30.70 -0.14
C ALA A 380 16.64 29.51 -0.33
N ASP A 381 15.97 29.09 0.75
CA ASP A 381 14.99 28.00 0.68
C ASP A 381 13.77 28.36 -0.17
N TYR A 382 13.22 29.57 -0.04
CA TYR A 382 12.11 30.00 -0.90
C TYR A 382 12.51 30.06 -2.38
N SER A 383 13.75 30.47 -2.67
CA SER A 383 14.28 30.45 -4.04
C SER A 383 14.36 29.04 -4.58
N GLN A 384 14.85 28.08 -3.80
CA GLN A 384 14.90 26.68 -4.20
C GLN A 384 13.49 26.09 -4.42
N ALA A 385 12.52 26.44 -3.58
CA ALA A 385 11.11 26.05 -3.77
C ALA A 385 10.54 26.57 -5.11
N ILE A 386 10.88 27.80 -5.47
CA ILE A 386 10.48 28.44 -6.75
C ILE A 386 11.20 27.78 -7.93
N ASP A 387 12.48 27.46 -7.81
CA ASP A 387 13.25 26.82 -8.87
C ASP A 387 12.69 25.42 -9.19
N ILE A 388 12.30 24.66 -8.16
CA ILE A 388 11.65 23.35 -8.32
C ILE A 388 10.23 23.51 -8.87
N ARG A 389 9.47 24.50 -8.39
CA ARG A 389 8.08 24.76 -8.81
C ARG A 389 7.89 26.25 -9.17
N PRO A 390 8.16 26.66 -10.43
CA PRO A 390 8.10 28.08 -10.85
C PRO A 390 6.73 28.77 -10.73
N GLY A 391 5.66 27.98 -10.57
CA GLY A 391 4.30 28.47 -10.30
C GLY A 391 3.94 28.58 -8.82
N TYR A 392 4.87 28.35 -7.89
CA TYR A 392 4.55 28.26 -6.46
C TYR A 392 4.37 29.64 -5.80
N LEU A 393 3.19 30.22 -5.95
CA LEU A 393 2.93 31.61 -5.55
C LEU A 393 3.15 31.87 -4.05
N GLU A 394 2.86 30.91 -3.18
CA GLU A 394 3.11 31.01 -1.73
C GLU A 394 4.60 31.21 -1.42
N ALA A 395 5.50 30.59 -2.19
CA ALA A 395 6.94 30.78 -2.02
C ALA A 395 7.41 32.15 -2.53
N TYR A 396 6.82 32.67 -3.62
CA TYR A 396 7.07 34.05 -4.06
C TYR A 396 6.60 35.07 -3.02
N GLU A 397 5.41 34.85 -2.43
CA GLU A 397 4.88 35.72 -1.40
C GLU A 397 5.81 35.77 -0.17
N ALA A 398 6.21 34.61 0.35
CA ALA A 398 7.10 34.49 1.50
C ALA A 398 8.49 35.11 1.21
N ARG A 399 9.04 34.88 0.01
CA ARG A 399 10.32 35.47 -0.40
C ARG A 399 10.23 36.98 -0.58
N GLY A 400 9.12 37.48 -1.13
CA GLY A 400 8.86 38.90 -1.28
C GLY A 400 8.77 39.63 0.06
N GLN A 401 8.07 39.03 1.04
CA GLN A 401 8.04 39.52 2.42
C GLN A 401 9.44 39.49 3.06
N ALA A 402 10.23 38.45 2.79
CA ALA A 402 11.58 38.36 3.31
C ALA A 402 12.54 39.40 2.72
N PHE A 403 12.46 39.67 1.42
CA PHE A 403 13.19 40.78 0.78
C PHE A 403 12.78 42.14 1.33
N ALA A 404 11.48 42.37 1.54
CA ALA A 404 10.96 43.60 2.12
C ALA A 404 11.57 43.86 3.51
N ALA A 405 11.72 42.82 4.34
CA ALA A 405 12.32 42.93 5.66
C ALA A 405 13.85 43.12 5.66
N LEU A 406 14.52 42.82 4.54
CA LEU A 406 15.94 43.14 4.31
C LEU A 406 16.15 44.43 3.52
N GLU A 407 15.09 45.23 3.32
CA GLU A 407 15.09 46.47 2.53
C GLU A 407 15.48 46.26 1.05
N GLU A 408 15.38 45.02 0.54
CA GLU A 408 15.59 44.67 -0.87
C GLU A 408 14.31 44.95 -1.69
N PHE A 409 13.84 46.19 -1.64
CA PHE A 409 12.49 46.59 -2.09
C PHE A 409 12.19 46.25 -3.55
N GLN A 410 13.16 46.36 -4.46
CA GLN A 410 12.92 46.02 -5.86
C GLN A 410 12.61 44.52 -6.04
N ARG A 411 13.34 43.64 -5.38
CA ARG A 411 13.10 42.19 -5.45
C ARG A 411 11.80 41.81 -4.77
N ALA A 412 11.48 42.44 -3.64
CA ALA A 412 10.20 42.29 -2.97
C ALA A 412 9.03 42.68 -3.89
N HIS A 413 9.15 43.81 -4.60
CA HIS A 413 8.15 44.28 -5.56
C HIS A 413 7.92 43.27 -6.69
N ASP A 414 9.00 42.72 -7.25
CA ASP A 414 8.93 41.80 -8.38
C ASP A 414 8.23 40.48 -7.98
N ASP A 415 8.57 39.92 -6.82
CA ASP A 415 7.94 38.71 -6.29
C ASP A 415 6.45 38.95 -5.97
N LEU A 416 6.09 40.03 -5.27
CA LEU A 416 4.68 40.34 -4.96
C LEU A 416 3.86 40.65 -6.23
N THR A 417 4.49 41.23 -7.26
CA THR A 417 3.87 41.41 -8.58
C THR A 417 3.63 40.08 -9.28
N ARG A 418 4.55 39.12 -9.14
CA ARG A 418 4.36 37.77 -9.66
C ARG A 418 3.16 37.07 -9.02
N VAL A 419 2.97 37.22 -7.70
CA VAL A 419 1.82 36.68 -6.96
C VAL A 419 0.51 37.26 -7.51
N ILE A 420 0.39 38.59 -7.57
CA ILE A 420 -0.82 39.29 -8.04
C ILE A 420 -1.17 38.96 -9.51
N ARG A 421 -0.16 38.76 -10.36
CA ARG A 421 -0.38 38.36 -11.76
C ARG A 421 -0.68 36.87 -11.92
N GLY A 422 -0.13 36.04 -11.03
CA GLY A 422 -0.21 34.59 -11.10
C GLY A 422 -1.55 34.02 -10.64
N ASP A 423 -2.26 34.75 -9.78
CA ASP A 423 -3.58 34.36 -9.32
C ASP A 423 -4.50 35.58 -9.33
N THR A 424 -5.12 35.82 -10.49
CA THR A 424 -6.04 36.96 -10.69
C THR A 424 -7.34 36.82 -9.91
N GLN A 425 -7.61 35.65 -9.30
CA GLN A 425 -8.78 35.41 -8.46
C GLN A 425 -8.44 35.47 -6.96
N ARG A 426 -7.16 35.29 -6.57
CA ARG A 426 -6.71 35.48 -5.20
C ARG A 426 -6.73 36.94 -4.82
N MET A 427 -7.74 37.27 -4.04
CA MET A 427 -7.99 38.57 -3.46
C MET A 427 -7.39 38.67 -2.05
N ASP A 428 -6.12 38.29 -1.91
CA ASP A 428 -5.43 38.32 -0.63
C ASP A 428 -5.01 39.77 -0.30
N PRO A 429 -5.65 40.44 0.68
CA PRO A 429 -5.37 41.84 0.98
C PRO A 429 -3.94 42.07 1.45
N ASP A 430 -3.30 41.07 2.07
CA ASP A 430 -1.95 41.19 2.63
C ASP A 430 -0.89 41.36 1.52
N VAL A 431 -1.09 40.71 0.37
CA VAL A 431 -0.18 40.83 -0.79
C VAL A 431 -0.25 42.23 -1.40
N TYR A 432 -1.45 42.81 -1.54
CA TYR A 432 -1.63 44.17 -2.02
C TYR A 432 -1.09 45.19 -1.01
N PHE A 433 -1.37 45.00 0.28
CA PHE A 433 -0.82 45.86 1.33
C PHE A 433 0.71 45.84 1.31
N GLY A 434 1.31 44.65 1.26
CA GLY A 434 2.75 44.45 1.19
C GLY A 434 3.37 45.13 -0.04
N ARG A 435 2.79 44.94 -1.23
CA ARG A 435 3.32 45.59 -2.44
C ARG A 435 3.13 47.10 -2.42
N GLY A 436 2.01 47.58 -1.88
CA GLY A 436 1.74 49.01 -1.69
C GLY A 436 2.77 49.67 -0.76
N TRP A 437 3.09 49.00 0.36
CA TRP A 437 4.16 49.44 1.25
C TRP A 437 5.52 49.45 0.55
N VAL A 438 5.91 48.36 -0.13
CA VAL A 438 7.17 48.29 -0.88
C VAL A 438 7.27 49.40 -1.94
N ARG A 439 6.20 49.66 -2.69
CA ARG A 439 6.14 50.74 -3.69
C ARG A 439 6.36 52.12 -3.07
N SER A 440 5.84 52.36 -1.87
CA SER A 440 6.08 53.62 -1.16
C SER A 440 7.57 53.82 -0.85
N GLN A 441 8.27 52.74 -0.47
CA GLN A 441 9.72 52.78 -0.21
C GLN A 441 10.53 53.00 -1.48
N LEU A 442 10.04 52.53 -2.63
CA LEU A 442 10.63 52.77 -3.95
C LEU A 442 10.29 54.16 -4.54
N GLY A 443 9.44 54.95 -3.88
CA GLY A 443 9.00 56.26 -4.36
C GLY A 443 7.87 56.22 -5.41
N ASP A 444 7.30 55.05 -5.72
CA ASP A 444 6.11 54.91 -6.57
C ASP A 444 4.84 55.16 -5.76
N ILE A 445 4.60 56.43 -5.42
CA ILE A 445 3.47 56.84 -4.57
C ILE A 445 2.12 56.56 -5.25
N THR A 446 2.04 56.71 -6.57
CA THR A 446 0.81 56.44 -7.32
C THR A 446 0.46 54.95 -7.31
N GLY A 447 1.43 54.08 -7.60
CA GLY A 447 1.24 52.64 -7.56
C GLY A 447 1.02 52.12 -6.14
N ALA A 448 1.68 52.72 -5.14
CA ALA A 448 1.46 52.43 -3.72
C ALA A 448 0.02 52.71 -3.31
N ARG A 449 -0.50 53.90 -3.64
CA ARG A 449 -1.88 54.29 -3.32
C ARG A 449 -2.90 53.36 -3.96
N ALA A 450 -2.71 52.98 -5.23
CA ALA A 450 -3.61 52.07 -5.92
C ALA A 450 -3.66 50.67 -5.26
N ASP A 451 -2.50 50.14 -4.85
CA ASP A 451 -2.44 48.86 -4.15
C ASP A 451 -3.06 48.92 -2.76
N LEU A 452 -2.81 49.99 -2.00
CA LEU A 452 -3.39 50.18 -0.67
C LEU A 452 -4.91 50.41 -0.73
N GLU A 453 -5.42 51.13 -1.72
CA GLU A 453 -6.87 51.24 -1.95
C GLU A 453 -7.49 49.87 -2.22
N ARG A 454 -6.81 49.03 -3.01
CA ARG A 454 -7.27 47.67 -3.26
C ARG A 454 -7.22 46.81 -1.99
N ALA A 455 -6.14 46.87 -1.23
CA ALA A 455 -6.01 46.17 0.05
C ALA A 455 -7.10 46.59 1.04
N ALA A 456 -7.36 47.90 1.16
CA ALA A 456 -8.40 48.44 2.04
C ALA A 456 -9.81 47.93 1.65
N ALA A 457 -10.13 47.92 0.35
CA ALA A 457 -11.40 47.35 -0.12
C ALA A 457 -11.53 45.87 0.26
N LEU A 458 -10.47 45.09 0.06
CA LEU A 458 -10.45 43.65 0.36
C LEU A 458 -10.52 43.35 1.86
N TYR A 459 -9.80 44.09 2.70
CA TYR A 459 -9.92 43.98 4.15
C TYR A 459 -11.33 44.32 4.64
N LEU A 460 -11.99 45.30 4.02
CA LEU A 460 -13.38 45.64 4.36
C LEU A 460 -14.36 44.53 3.95
N GLU A 461 -14.21 43.99 2.74
CA GLU A 461 -15.02 42.88 2.22
C GLU A 461 -14.88 41.61 3.08
N THR A 462 -13.67 41.35 3.59
CA THR A 462 -13.36 40.18 4.43
C THR A 462 -13.57 40.40 5.94
N GLY A 463 -13.99 41.61 6.35
CA GLY A 463 -14.25 41.95 7.75
C GLY A 463 -12.99 42.11 8.62
N GLN A 464 -11.82 42.25 8.02
CA GLN A 464 -10.52 42.36 8.69
C GLN A 464 -10.21 43.80 9.11
N ALA A 465 -10.86 44.26 10.18
CA ALA A 465 -10.82 45.66 10.62
C ALA A 465 -9.40 46.18 10.96
N GLU A 466 -8.51 45.32 11.48
CA GLU A 466 -7.14 45.73 11.81
C GLU A 466 -6.31 46.02 10.55
N GLY A 467 -6.36 45.12 9.55
CA GLY A 467 -5.69 45.31 8.27
C GLY A 467 -6.20 46.56 7.55
N TYR A 468 -7.52 46.78 7.56
CA TYR A 468 -8.13 48.00 7.02
C TYR A 468 -7.57 49.27 7.66
N ARG A 469 -7.49 49.32 8.99
CA ARG A 469 -6.95 50.47 9.72
C ARG A 469 -5.47 50.70 9.41
N LYS A 470 -4.64 49.66 9.44
CA LYS A 470 -3.20 49.76 9.09
C LYS A 470 -3.02 50.32 7.68
N THR A 471 -3.85 49.88 6.74
CA THR A 471 -3.83 50.35 5.36
C THR A 471 -4.15 51.85 5.27
N LEU A 472 -5.21 52.32 5.93
CA LEU A 472 -5.57 53.74 5.93
C LEU A 472 -4.50 54.63 6.59
N ASP A 473 -3.89 54.15 7.68
CA ASP A 473 -2.83 54.89 8.36
C ASP A 473 -1.60 55.05 7.47
N LEU A 474 -1.20 53.98 6.75
CA LEU A 474 -0.13 54.05 5.76
C LEU A 474 -0.48 55.00 4.60
N MET A 475 -1.70 54.95 4.06
CA MET A 475 -2.15 55.85 2.99
C MET A 475 -2.11 57.34 3.36
N ARG A 476 -2.18 57.68 4.66
CA ARG A 476 -2.06 59.08 5.14
C ARG A 476 -0.61 59.55 5.24
N GLN A 477 0.33 58.61 5.35
CA GLN A 477 1.76 58.89 5.53
C GLN A 477 2.50 59.08 4.19
N ILE A 478 1.90 58.61 3.09
CA ILE A 478 2.44 58.68 1.72
C ILE A 478 1.66 59.67 0.86
#